data_AF-A0A9X9QD30-F1
#
_entry.id   AF-A0A9X9QD30-F1
#
_cell.length_a   1.000
_cell.length_b   1.000
_cell.length_c   1.000
_cell.angle_alpha   90.00
_cell.angle_beta   90.00
_cell.angle_gamma   90.00
#
_symmetry.space_group_name_H-M   'P 1'
#
loop_
_entity.id
_entity.type
_entity.pdbx_description
1 polymer ?
#
loop_
_entity_poly.entity_id
_entity_poly.type
_entity_poly.pdbx_seq_one_letter_code
_entity_poly.pdbx_strand_id
1 'polypeptide(L)'
;MHSNRLISCLGIWLISIIAVVQCFTNYNCGNGVEITATEALRVHGQAMSYLADVAANIRPAIKVPYRGTIKNLPTPTYFWHIKSLANHQGEVVVNYFMLTSSTGEFLMIISTGWMKEIGEDDTWCPGT
;
A
#
# COMPACT_ATOMS: atom_id res chain seq x y z
N MET A 1 -11.10 -3.42 -48.85
CA MET A 1 -11.61 -2.80 -47.61
C MET A 1 -10.66 -3.15 -46.49
N HIS A 2 -10.19 -2.11 -45.78
CA HIS A 2 -9.31 -2.12 -44.62
C HIS A 2 -9.85 -2.97 -43.45
N SER A 3 -8.99 -3.76 -42.80
CA SER A 3 -8.54 -3.45 -41.43
C SER A 3 -7.54 -4.49 -40.95
N ASN A 4 -6.27 -4.07 -40.89
CA ASN A 4 -5.21 -4.72 -40.13
C ASN A 4 -5.47 -4.49 -38.64
N ARG A 5 -5.80 -5.52 -37.87
CA ARG A 5 -5.57 -5.53 -36.42
C ARG A 5 -4.31 -6.33 -36.12
N LEU A 6 -3.21 -5.75 -36.58
CA LEU A 6 -1.85 -6.10 -36.16
C LEU A 6 -1.68 -5.67 -34.69
N ILE A 7 -1.14 -6.58 -33.89
CA ILE A 7 -0.07 -6.30 -32.92
C ILE A 7 -0.41 -5.20 -31.89
N SER A 8 -0.95 -5.59 -30.75
CA SER A 8 -0.90 -4.72 -29.55
C SER A 8 -0.65 -5.49 -28.24
N CYS A 9 0.12 -6.58 -28.31
CA CYS A 9 0.73 -7.18 -27.11
C CYS A 9 2.19 -7.59 -27.30
N LEU A 10 2.77 -7.39 -28.49
CA LEU A 10 4.13 -7.90 -28.84
C LEU A 10 5.09 -6.79 -29.31
N GLY A 11 4.82 -5.53 -28.94
CA GLY A 11 5.52 -4.35 -29.47
C GLY A 11 6.24 -3.50 -28.43
N ILE A 12 6.61 -4.04 -27.26
CA ILE A 12 7.47 -3.33 -26.31
C ILE A 12 8.64 -4.26 -25.96
N TRP A 13 9.60 -4.31 -26.88
CA TRP A 13 10.89 -4.97 -26.71
C TRP A 13 12.01 -3.93 -26.72
N LEU A 14 11.84 -2.80 -26.02
CA LEU A 14 12.89 -1.80 -25.80
C LEU A 14 12.54 -0.95 -24.57
N ILE A 15 13.51 -0.90 -23.64
CA ILE A 15 13.49 -0.33 -22.27
C ILE A 15 13.00 -1.33 -21.23
N SER A 16 13.92 -2.21 -20.80
CA SER A 16 13.79 -3.10 -19.65
C SER A 16 13.82 -2.32 -18.32
N ILE A 17 12.88 -1.41 -18.12
CA ILE A 17 12.45 -1.09 -16.77
C ILE A 17 11.29 -2.05 -16.54
N ILE A 18 11.56 -3.19 -15.91
CA ILE A 18 10.51 -4.05 -15.37
C ILE A 18 9.87 -3.24 -14.24
N ALA A 19 8.99 -2.31 -14.60
CA ALA A 19 8.02 -1.79 -13.66
C ALA A 19 7.11 -2.98 -13.35
N VAL A 20 7.40 -3.68 -12.26
CA VAL A 20 6.49 -4.68 -11.71
C VAL A 20 5.22 -3.91 -11.36
N VAL A 21 4.23 -3.95 -12.25
CA VAL A 21 2.91 -3.37 -11.99
C VAL A 21 2.27 -4.26 -10.95
N GLN A 22 2.29 -3.82 -9.69
CA GLN A 22 1.65 -4.54 -8.61
C GLN A 22 0.13 -4.51 -8.83
N CYS A 23 -0.47 -5.69 -8.92
CA CYS A 23 -1.91 -5.83 -9.07
C CYS A 23 -2.56 -5.71 -7.70
N PHE A 24 -3.46 -4.75 -7.54
CA PHE A 24 -4.25 -4.57 -6.32
C PHE A 24 -5.63 -5.19 -6.50
N THR A 25 -6.11 -5.85 -5.45
CA THR A 25 -7.49 -6.36 -5.34
C THR A 25 -8.25 -5.53 -4.31
N ASN A 26 -9.49 -5.90 -3.99
CA ASN A 26 -10.12 -5.39 -2.79
C ASN A 26 -9.56 -6.13 -1.57
N TYR A 27 -9.62 -5.52 -0.40
CA TYR A 27 -9.12 -6.08 0.85
C TYR A 27 -10.18 -5.93 1.95
N ASN A 28 -10.57 -7.05 2.54
CA ASN A 28 -11.52 -7.06 3.64
C ASN A 28 -10.77 -6.86 4.97
N CYS A 29 -11.04 -5.77 5.67
CA CYS A 29 -10.34 -5.41 6.91
C CYS A 29 -11.16 -5.65 8.18
N GLY A 30 -12.23 -6.46 8.10
CA GLY A 30 -13.17 -6.63 9.20
C GLY A 30 -13.98 -5.35 9.47
N ASN A 31 -14.83 -5.40 10.50
CA ASN A 31 -15.68 -4.27 10.92
C ASN A 31 -16.56 -3.66 9.81
N GLY A 32 -16.88 -4.45 8.76
CA GLY A 32 -17.60 -3.97 7.59
C GLY A 32 -16.81 -3.01 6.69
N VAL A 33 -15.49 -2.91 6.88
CA VAL A 33 -14.62 -2.04 6.09
C VAL A 33 -13.91 -2.83 5.01
N GLU A 34 -14.07 -2.37 3.78
CA GLU A 34 -13.30 -2.82 2.62
C GLU A 34 -12.36 -1.70 2.16
N ILE A 35 -11.12 -2.05 1.84
CA ILE A 35 -10.18 -1.19 1.14
C ILE A 35 -10.20 -1.60 -0.33
N THR A 36 -10.61 -0.69 -1.19
CA THR A 36 -10.73 -0.98 -2.62
C THR A 36 -9.36 -1.03 -3.30
N ALA A 37 -9.27 -1.76 -4.42
CA ALA A 37 -8.07 -1.78 -5.26
C ALA A 37 -7.62 -0.37 -5.66
N THR A 38 -8.56 0.54 -5.93
CA THR A 38 -8.28 1.93 -6.29
C THR A 38 -7.70 2.73 -5.13
N GLU A 39 -8.21 2.56 -3.91
CA GLU A 39 -7.64 3.19 -2.71
C GLU A 39 -6.21 2.69 -2.45
N ALA A 40 -5.99 1.38 -2.55
CA ALA A 40 -4.68 0.77 -2.41
C ALA A 40 -3.69 1.32 -3.45
N LEU A 41 -4.06 1.32 -4.73
CA LEU A 41 -3.24 1.87 -5.82
C LEU A 41 -2.90 3.35 -5.60
N ARG A 42 -3.87 4.15 -5.15
CA ARG A 42 -3.65 5.58 -4.87
C ARG A 42 -2.61 5.78 -3.76
N VAL A 43 -2.74 5.07 -2.64
CA VAL A 43 -1.81 5.18 -1.51
C VAL A 43 -0.43 4.64 -1.88
N HIS A 44 -0.38 3.55 -2.65
CA HIS A 44 0.89 3.03 -3.18
C HIS A 44 1.59 4.04 -4.09
N GLY A 45 0.86 4.71 -4.98
CA GLY A 45 1.42 5.79 -5.81
C GLY A 45 2.00 6.94 -4.98
N GLN A 46 1.34 7.31 -3.88
CA GLN A 46 1.86 8.32 -2.93
C GLN A 46 3.14 7.83 -2.23
N ALA A 47 3.17 6.57 -1.81
CA ALA A 47 4.34 5.94 -1.21
C ALA A 47 5.54 5.95 -2.17
N MET A 48 5.34 5.53 -3.41
CA MET A 48 6.38 5.53 -4.45
C MET A 48 6.89 6.93 -4.76
N SER A 49 5.99 7.92 -4.88
CA SER A 49 6.39 9.30 -5.11
C SER A 49 7.25 9.85 -3.96
N TYR A 50 6.90 9.54 -2.72
CA TYR A 50 7.69 9.95 -1.55
C TYR A 50 9.05 9.25 -1.52
N LEU A 51 9.10 7.94 -1.78
CA LEU A 51 10.36 7.19 -1.79
C LEU A 51 11.30 7.65 -2.91
N ALA A 52 10.75 8.00 -4.08
CA ALA A 52 11.51 8.60 -5.17
C ALA A 52 12.05 9.99 -4.80
N ASP A 53 11.24 10.84 -4.16
CA ASP A 53 11.69 12.16 -3.68
C ASP A 53 12.81 12.03 -2.63
N VAL A 54 12.67 11.10 -1.68
CA VAL A 54 13.71 10.79 -0.69
C VAL A 54 15.00 10.28 -1.34
N ALA A 55 14.90 9.47 -2.39
CA ALA A 55 16.08 8.98 -3.10
C ALA A 55 16.78 10.11 -3.88
N ALA A 56 16.00 11.08 -4.37
CA ALA A 56 16.50 12.21 -5.16
C ALA A 56 17.01 13.38 -4.31
N ASN A 57 16.40 13.64 -3.16
CA ASN A 57 16.65 14.79 -2.30
C ASN A 57 17.15 14.32 -0.93
N ILE A 58 18.29 14.85 -0.48
CA ILE A 58 18.98 14.62 0.82
C ILE A 58 18.13 15.09 2.02
N ARG A 59 16.80 15.11 1.92
CA ARG A 59 15.93 15.31 3.08
C ARG A 59 15.98 14.03 3.91
N PRO A 60 16.29 14.11 5.22
CA PRO A 60 16.16 12.95 6.09
C PRO A 60 14.69 12.54 6.02
N ALA A 61 14.45 11.42 5.36
CA ALA A 61 13.11 10.88 5.27
C ALA A 61 12.61 10.71 6.71
N ILE A 62 11.45 11.28 7.02
CA ILE A 62 10.71 10.95 8.24
C ILE A 62 10.07 9.58 8.01
N LYS A 63 10.94 8.60 7.81
CA LYS A 63 10.62 7.19 7.69
C LYS A 63 10.41 6.72 9.10
N VAL A 64 9.16 6.59 9.52
CA VAL A 64 8.84 5.83 10.73
C VAL A 64 8.74 4.37 10.28
N PRO A 65 9.77 3.54 10.53
CA PRO A 65 9.67 2.12 10.19
C PRO A 65 8.54 1.50 10.99
N TYR A 66 7.82 0.59 10.37
CA TYR A 66 6.88 -0.27 11.05
C TYR A 66 7.63 -1.17 12.04
N ARG A 67 7.23 -1.16 13.31
CA ARG A 67 7.82 -1.95 14.40
C ARG A 67 6.80 -2.79 15.17
N GLY A 68 5.68 -3.08 14.52
CA GLY A 68 4.50 -3.64 15.17
C GLY A 68 4.48 -5.15 15.38
N THR A 69 3.27 -5.66 15.56
CA THR A 69 2.99 -7.07 15.85
C THR A 69 3.20 -7.98 14.64
N ILE A 70 3.01 -7.49 13.41
CA ILE A 70 3.22 -8.29 12.19
C ILE A 70 4.71 -8.65 12.05
N LYS A 71 5.00 -9.97 12.01
CA LYS A 71 6.36 -10.52 11.95
C LYS A 71 6.75 -10.96 10.54
N ASN A 72 8.03 -11.27 10.36
CA ASN A 72 8.62 -11.76 9.09
C ASN A 72 8.51 -10.77 7.92
N LEU A 73 8.45 -9.47 8.21
CA LEU A 73 8.48 -8.43 7.20
C LEU A 73 9.92 -8.07 6.81
N PRO A 74 10.17 -7.70 5.53
CA PRO A 74 11.44 -7.12 5.12
C PRO A 74 11.81 -5.91 5.98
N THR A 75 13.08 -5.77 6.33
CA THR A 75 13.55 -4.62 7.12
C THR A 75 14.40 -3.68 6.25
N PRO A 76 14.08 -2.39 6.17
CA PRO A 76 12.94 -1.71 6.81
C PRO A 76 11.62 -1.90 6.04
N THR A 77 10.51 -1.94 6.79
CA THR A 77 9.14 -1.80 6.28
C THR A 77 8.60 -0.44 6.71
N TYR A 78 7.85 0.23 5.84
CA TYR A 78 7.17 1.50 6.10
C TYR A 78 5.66 1.34 6.07
N PHE A 79 4.95 2.23 6.75
CA PHE A 79 3.49 2.25 6.78
C PHE A 79 2.95 3.56 6.21
N TRP A 80 1.80 3.47 5.56
CA TRP A 80 1.13 4.58 4.89
C TRP A 80 -0.35 4.58 5.23
N HIS A 81 -0.84 5.67 5.80
CA HIS A 81 -2.25 5.77 6.20
C HIS A 81 -3.18 5.71 4.98
N ILE A 82 -4.25 4.93 5.07
CA ILE A 82 -5.27 4.80 4.03
C ILE A 82 -6.55 5.53 4.45
N LYS A 83 -7.15 5.10 5.56
CA LYS A 83 -8.36 5.67 6.15
C LYS A 83 -8.54 5.23 7.61
N SER A 84 -9.57 5.74 8.25
CA SER A 84 -9.91 5.46 9.64
C SER A 84 -11.41 5.14 9.78
N LEU A 85 -11.74 4.26 10.71
CA LEU A 85 -13.11 4.01 11.17
C LEU A 85 -13.35 4.84 12.44
N ALA A 86 -14.44 5.59 12.46
CA ALA A 86 -14.88 6.33 13.63
C ALA A 86 -16.13 5.68 14.24
N ASN A 87 -16.28 5.78 15.57
CA ASN A 87 -17.51 5.42 16.27
C ASN A 87 -18.61 6.48 16.08
N HIS A 88 -19.78 6.26 16.68
CA HIS A 88 -20.92 7.18 16.59
C HIS A 88 -20.65 8.57 17.20
N GLN A 89 -19.65 8.66 18.07
CA GLN A 89 -19.19 9.89 18.72
C GLN A 89 -18.15 10.64 17.86
N GLY A 90 -17.75 10.08 16.71
CA GLY A 90 -16.74 10.66 15.83
C GLY A 90 -15.30 10.37 16.25
N GLU A 91 -15.08 9.54 17.26
CA GLU A 91 -13.75 9.14 17.71
C GLU A 91 -13.18 8.06 16.80
N VAL A 92 -11.95 8.22 16.35
CA VAL A 92 -11.25 7.20 15.56
C VAL A 92 -10.99 5.97 16.42
N VAL A 93 -11.58 4.85 16.04
CA VAL A 93 -11.45 3.56 16.74
C VAL A 93 -10.57 2.56 16.01
N VAL A 94 -10.41 2.66 14.69
CA VAL A 94 -9.49 1.80 13.93
C VAL A 94 -8.83 2.61 12.82
N ASN A 95 -7.54 2.40 12.59
CA ASN A 95 -6.81 2.96 11.47
C ASN A 95 -6.37 1.85 10.51
N TYR A 96 -6.39 2.14 9.21
CA TYR A 96 -5.98 1.21 8.16
C TYR A 96 -4.74 1.76 7.45
N PHE A 97 -3.73 0.90 7.30
CA PHE A 97 -2.44 1.26 6.73
C PHE A 97 -2.01 0.29 5.62
N MET A 98 -1.31 0.80 4.62
CA MET A 98 -0.54 0.00 3.67
C MET A 98 0.88 -0.17 4.19
N LEU A 99 1.42 -1.39 4.11
CA LEU A 99 2.83 -1.66 4.35
C LEU A 99 3.60 -1.78 3.03
N THR A 100 4.76 -1.13 2.95
CA THR A 100 5.69 -1.26 1.82
C THR A 100 7.09 -1.59 2.29
N SER A 101 7.86 -2.28 1.45
CA SER A 101 9.30 -2.45 1.65
C SER A 101 10.06 -1.12 1.48
N SER A 102 11.37 -1.16 1.70
CA SER A 102 12.27 -0.02 1.50
C SER A 102 12.39 0.43 0.04
N THR A 103 12.12 -0.47 -0.91
CA THR A 103 12.12 -0.21 -2.35
C THR A 103 10.73 0.17 -2.88
N GLY A 104 9.72 0.18 -2.00
CA GLY A 104 8.34 0.53 -2.35
C GLY A 104 7.50 -0.64 -2.85
N GLU A 105 7.97 -1.87 -2.69
CA GLU A 105 7.15 -3.05 -2.92
C GLU A 105 5.97 -3.08 -1.93
N PHE A 106 4.73 -3.12 -2.43
CA PHE A 106 3.55 -3.43 -1.62
C PHE A 106 3.71 -4.80 -0.93
N LEU A 107 3.51 -4.81 0.38
CA LEU A 107 3.58 -6.03 1.19
C LEU A 107 2.18 -6.51 1.58
N MET A 108 1.39 -5.62 2.18
CA MET A 108 0.03 -5.93 2.67
C MET A 108 -0.71 -4.67 3.10
N ILE A 109 -2.00 -4.83 3.38
CA ILE A 109 -2.81 -3.85 4.11
C ILE A 109 -3.10 -4.40 5.50
N ILE A 110 -3.04 -3.53 6.50
CA ILE A 110 -3.31 -3.85 7.89
C ILE A 110 -4.35 -2.90 8.48
N SER A 111 -5.05 -3.38 9.51
CA SER A 111 -5.84 -2.57 10.42
C SER A 111 -5.19 -2.58 11.81
N THR A 112 -5.30 -1.47 12.53
CA THR A 112 -5.06 -1.49 13.98
C THR A 112 -6.19 -2.24 14.70
N GLY A 113 -5.94 -2.70 15.92
CA GLY A 113 -7.01 -3.12 16.83
C GLY A 113 -7.92 -1.96 17.24
N TRP A 114 -9.01 -2.29 17.93
CA TRP A 114 -9.99 -1.32 18.42
C TRP A 114 -9.38 -0.38 19.47
N MET A 115 -9.38 0.91 19.18
CA MET A 115 -8.76 1.99 19.96
C MET A 115 -7.28 1.71 20.24
N LYS A 116 -6.57 1.14 19.26
CA LYS A 116 -5.14 0.84 19.33
C LYS A 116 -4.32 1.72 18.41
N GLU A 117 -3.09 1.96 18.83
CA GLU A 117 -2.09 2.56 17.96
C GLU A 117 -1.48 1.51 17.01
N ILE A 118 -0.87 1.99 15.93
CA ILE A 118 -0.14 1.11 15.01
C ILE A 118 0.97 0.39 15.77
N GLY A 119 1.03 -0.92 15.61
CA GLY A 119 2.02 -1.77 16.22
C GLY A 119 1.64 -2.41 17.54
N GLU A 120 0.46 -2.09 18.10
CA GLU A 120 -0.03 -2.71 19.32
C GLU A 120 -0.82 -4.00 19.07
N ASP A 121 -1.71 -3.98 18.07
CA ASP A 121 -2.64 -5.09 17.79
C ASP A 121 -3.01 -5.12 16.30
N ASP A 122 -2.01 -5.07 15.43
CA ASP A 122 -2.25 -5.00 13.99
C ASP A 122 -2.66 -6.36 13.44
N THR A 123 -3.63 -6.34 12.53
CA THR A 123 -4.12 -7.52 11.80
C THR A 123 -4.10 -7.26 10.30
N TRP A 124 -3.81 -8.29 9.50
CA TRP A 124 -3.79 -8.15 8.03
C TRP A 124 -5.21 -8.18 7.44
N CYS A 125 -5.41 -7.41 6.37
CA CYS A 125 -6.62 -7.45 5.57
C CYS A 125 -6.44 -8.41 4.39
N PRO A 126 -7.11 -9.57 4.33
CA PRO A 126 -7.03 -10.48 3.18
C PRO A 126 -7.56 -9.84 1.90
N GLY A 127 -6.90 -10.13 0.78
CA GLY A 127 -7.38 -9.79 -0.56
C GLY A 127 -8.57 -10.65 -0.99
N THR A 128 -9.51 -10.05 -1.72
CA THR A 128 -10.73 -10.70 -2.24
C THR A 128 -10.86 -10.50 -3.75
#